data_AF-A0A1I7KGP0-F1
#
_entry.id   AF-A0A1I7KGP0-F1
#
_cell.length_a   1.000
_cell.length_b   1.000
_cell.length_c   1.000
_cell.angle_alpha   90.00
_cell.angle_beta   90.00
_cell.angle_gamma   90.00
#
_symmetry.space_group_name_H-M   'P 1'
#
loop_
_entity.id
_entity.type
_entity.pdbx_description
1 polymer ?
#
loop_
_entity_poly.entity_id
_entity_poly.type
_entity_poly.pdbx_seq_one_letter_code
_entity_poly.pdbx_strand_id
1 'polypeptide(L)'
;MNLLVSFAPFFAFAVLIHLGYVEAALWAGALVAAALMLRDRLVLGRSLKILEAGTLVLFAGLAIYTRATGQTWTIPAVRLVVDAGLLVIVLASLAAGRPFTVQYARETTPPEVWSTPEFGRVNRAVTLAWAAAFAVLVLADAAMVFVPEIPRRLDILATVLALVGAYKFTARATSQSAV
;
A
#
# COMPACT_ATOMS: atom_id res chain seq x y z
N MET A 1 -8.39 -12.47 0.87
CA MET A 1 -7.27 -12.18 -0.04
C MET A 1 -6.05 -12.00 0.83
N ASN A 2 -4.94 -12.65 0.47
CA ASN A 2 -3.70 -12.41 1.21
C ASN A 2 -3.30 -10.95 1.00
N LEU A 3 -2.82 -10.27 2.04
CA LEU A 3 -2.46 -8.85 2.00
C LEU A 3 -1.54 -8.50 0.81
N LEU A 4 -0.70 -9.45 0.39
CA LEU A 4 0.20 -9.34 -0.77
C LEU A 4 -0.52 -9.04 -2.10
N VAL A 5 -1.72 -9.61 -2.32
CA VAL A 5 -2.46 -9.41 -3.57
C VAL A 5 -2.94 -7.97 -3.70
N SER A 6 -3.22 -7.31 -2.58
CA SER A 6 -3.62 -5.90 -2.56
C SER A 6 -2.50 -4.95 -2.98
N PHE A 7 -1.26 -5.44 -3.08
CA PHE A 7 -0.14 -4.68 -3.63
C PHE A 7 0.01 -4.81 -5.16
N ALA A 8 -0.79 -5.66 -5.84
CA ALA A 8 -0.71 -5.84 -7.29
C ALA A 8 -0.82 -4.53 -8.12
N PRO A 9 -1.67 -3.54 -7.76
CA PRO A 9 -1.70 -2.25 -8.47
C PRO A 9 -0.35 -1.54 -8.47
N PHE A 10 0.38 -1.60 -7.36
CA PHE A 10 1.70 -0.97 -7.21
C PHE A 10 2.76 -1.70 -8.02
N PHE A 11 2.68 -3.03 -8.15
CA PHE A 11 3.56 -3.78 -9.05
C PHE A 11 3.33 -3.41 -10.52
N ALA A 12 2.07 -3.34 -10.96
CA ALA A 12 1.73 -2.92 -12.32
C ALA A 12 2.24 -1.49 -12.61
N PHE A 13 2.01 -0.58 -11.67
CA PHE A 13 2.56 0.78 -11.72
C PHE A 13 4.09 0.77 -11.80
N ALA A 14 4.77 0.07 -10.90
CA ALA A 14 6.22 0.01 -10.83
C ALA A 14 6.85 -0.51 -12.13
N VAL A 15 6.27 -1.51 -12.78
CA VAL A 15 6.79 -2.02 -14.06
C VAL A 15 6.68 -0.95 -15.14
N LEU A 16 5.52 -0.31 -15.29
CA LEU A 16 5.26 0.63 -16.37
C LEU A 16 6.05 1.96 -16.24
N ILE A 17 6.27 2.46 -15.03
CA ILE A 17 7.12 3.65 -14.84
C ILE A 17 8.58 3.40 -15.26
N HIS A 18 9.10 2.17 -15.10
CA HIS A 18 10.46 1.83 -15.53
C HIS A 18 10.58 1.68 -17.06
N LEU A 19 9.46 1.44 -17.74
CA LEU A 19 9.36 1.48 -19.21
C LEU A 19 9.16 2.90 -19.76
N GLY A 20 9.06 3.92 -18.89
CA GLY A 20 8.87 5.31 -19.26
C GLY A 20 7.42 5.74 -19.44
N TYR A 21 6.44 4.86 -19.19
CA TYR A 21 5.02 5.13 -19.41
C TYR A 21 4.29 5.54 -18.13
N VAL A 22 4.60 6.72 -17.58
CA VAL A 22 4.06 7.16 -16.27
C VAL A 22 2.53 7.28 -16.27
N GLU A 23 1.93 7.93 -17.26
CA GLU A 23 0.47 8.07 -17.32
C GLU A 23 -0.22 6.71 -17.45
N ALA A 24 0.31 5.84 -18.32
CA ALA A 24 -0.21 4.48 -18.47
C ALA A 24 -0.04 3.66 -17.17
N ALA A 25 1.05 3.88 -16.42
CA ALA A 25 1.28 3.23 -15.12
C ALA A 25 0.19 3.60 -14.10
N LEU A 26 -0.21 4.87 -14.05
CA LEU A 26 -1.28 5.33 -13.15
C LEU A 26 -2.64 4.72 -13.53
N TRP A 27 -2.98 4.70 -14.82
CA TRP A 27 -4.19 4.04 -15.31
C TRP A 27 -4.16 2.53 -15.07
N ALA A 28 -3.03 1.87 -15.31
CA ALA A 28 -2.88 0.44 -15.04
C ALA A 28 -3.06 0.14 -13.54
N GLY A 29 -2.47 0.94 -12.66
CA GLY A 29 -2.69 0.85 -11.21
C GLY A 29 -4.18 0.97 -10.87
N ALA A 30 -4.87 1.96 -11.43
CA ALA A 30 -6.31 2.17 -11.21
C ALA A 30 -7.14 0.98 -11.72
N LEU A 31 -6.84 0.46 -12.92
CA LEU A 31 -7.55 -0.68 -13.52
C LEU A 31 -7.33 -1.95 -12.72
N VAL A 32 -6.09 -2.24 -12.28
CA VAL A 32 -5.80 -3.41 -11.45
C VAL A 32 -6.50 -3.29 -10.09
N ALA A 33 -6.48 -2.10 -9.47
CA ALA A 33 -7.19 -1.86 -8.21
C ALA A 33 -8.70 -2.07 -8.37
N ALA A 34 -9.30 -1.51 -9.43
CA ALA A 34 -10.72 -1.69 -9.75
C ALA A 34 -11.07 -3.15 -10.00
N ALA A 35 -10.25 -3.87 -10.79
CA ALA A 35 -10.46 -5.28 -11.10
C ALA A 35 -10.41 -6.16 -9.84
N LEU A 36 -9.44 -5.92 -8.95
CA LEU A 36 -9.34 -6.63 -7.67
C LEU A 36 -10.55 -6.34 -6.77
N MET A 37 -10.92 -5.06 -6.64
CA MET A 37 -12.06 -4.65 -5.83
C MET A 37 -13.38 -5.24 -6.35
N LEU A 38 -13.57 -5.25 -7.67
CA LEU A 38 -14.74 -5.83 -8.34
C LEU A 38 -14.76 -7.35 -8.18
N ARG A 39 -13.61 -8.02 -8.34
CA ARG A 39 -13.49 -9.46 -8.11
C ARG A 39 -13.84 -9.82 -6.66
N ASP A 40 -13.27 -9.12 -5.70
CA ASP A 40 -13.53 -9.39 -4.28
C ASP A 40 -15.01 -9.21 -3.94
N ARG A 41 -15.67 -8.20 -4.53
CA ARG A 41 -17.10 -7.94 -4.33
C ARG A 41 -18.03 -8.90 -5.07
N LEU A 42 -17.84 -9.09 -6.37
CA LEU A 42 -18.78 -9.82 -7.22
C LEU A 42 -18.53 -11.33 -7.23
N VAL A 43 -17.26 -11.75 -7.13
CA VAL A 43 -16.89 -13.17 -7.24
C VAL A 43 -16.75 -13.81 -5.87
N LEU A 44 -16.20 -13.08 -4.90
CA LEU A 44 -15.87 -13.63 -3.58
C LEU A 44 -16.79 -13.16 -2.45
N GLY A 45 -17.74 -12.26 -2.72
CA GLY A 45 -18.70 -11.75 -1.73
C GLY A 45 -18.05 -11.01 -0.54
N ARG A 46 -16.83 -10.51 -0.70
CA ARG A 46 -16.05 -9.88 0.39
C ARG A 46 -16.42 -8.42 0.59
N SER A 47 -16.24 -7.94 1.82
CA SER A 47 -16.42 -6.53 2.16
C SER A 47 -15.36 -5.64 1.48
N LEU A 48 -15.70 -4.37 1.23
CA LEU A 48 -14.73 -3.39 0.70
C LEU A 48 -13.63 -3.13 1.73
N LYS A 49 -12.37 -3.28 1.32
CA LYS A 49 -11.21 -2.97 2.16
C LYS A 49 -10.77 -1.52 1.98
N ILE A 50 -10.44 -0.85 3.07
CA ILE A 50 -9.97 0.55 3.11
C ILE A 50 -8.76 0.72 2.19
N LEU A 51 -7.82 -0.23 2.24
CA LEU A 51 -6.62 -0.20 1.40
C LEU A 51 -6.95 -0.29 -0.10
N GLU A 52 -7.87 -1.17 -0.49
CA GLU A 52 -8.26 -1.37 -1.90
C GLU A 52 -8.98 -0.15 -2.45
N ALA A 53 -9.97 0.36 -1.69
CA ALA A 53 -10.70 1.56 -2.05
C ALA A 53 -9.79 2.79 -2.11
N GLY A 54 -8.92 2.96 -1.11
CA GLY A 54 -7.93 4.05 -1.08
C GLY A 54 -6.95 3.97 -2.24
N THR A 55 -6.46 2.78 -2.57
CA THR A 55 -5.54 2.55 -3.70
C THR A 55 -6.20 2.88 -5.03
N LEU A 56 -7.47 2.47 -5.22
CA LEU A 56 -8.22 2.82 -6.42
C LEU A 56 -8.40 4.34 -6.54
N VAL A 57 -8.84 5.00 -5.46
CA VAL A 57 -9.02 6.46 -5.45
C VAL A 57 -7.71 7.19 -5.72
N LEU A 58 -6.60 6.74 -5.12
CA LEU A 58 -5.27 7.32 -5.32
C LEU A 58 -4.83 7.22 -6.78
N PHE A 59 -4.82 6.01 -7.36
CA PHE A 59 -4.38 5.83 -8.74
C PHE A 59 -5.31 6.49 -9.75
N ALA A 60 -6.63 6.35 -9.59
CA ALA A 60 -7.59 6.98 -10.48
C ALA A 60 -7.50 8.51 -10.39
N GLY A 61 -7.40 9.05 -9.18
CA GLY A 61 -7.24 10.48 -8.94
C GLY A 61 -5.96 11.03 -9.57
N LEU A 62 -4.83 10.35 -9.39
CA LEU A 62 -3.56 10.76 -10.01
C LEU A 62 -3.57 10.62 -11.53
N ALA A 63 -4.19 9.57 -12.07
CA ALA A 63 -4.31 9.39 -13.52
C ALA A 63 -5.16 10.51 -14.15
N ILE A 64 -6.32 10.81 -13.56
CA ILE A 64 -7.21 11.90 -13.99
C ILE A 64 -6.49 13.25 -13.86
N TYR A 65 -5.84 13.52 -12.72
CA TYR A 65 -5.08 14.74 -12.49
C TYR A 65 -3.99 14.93 -13.54
N THR A 66 -3.18 13.89 -13.78
CA THR A 66 -2.09 13.91 -14.76
C THR A 66 -2.61 14.19 -16.16
N ARG A 67 -3.70 13.51 -16.57
CA ARG A 67 -4.34 13.71 -17.88
C ARG A 67 -4.91 15.12 -18.03
N ALA A 68 -5.59 15.63 -17.01
CA ALA A 68 -6.28 16.91 -17.05
C ALA A 68 -5.34 18.12 -17.05
N THR A 69 -4.21 18.01 -16.35
CA THR A 69 -3.23 19.10 -16.22
C THR A 69 -2.09 19.02 -17.24
N GLY A 70 -1.90 17.87 -17.88
CA GLY A 70 -0.72 17.62 -18.70
C GLY A 70 0.57 17.53 -17.86
N GLN A 71 0.46 17.25 -16.56
CA GLN A 71 1.59 17.19 -15.64
C GLN A 71 2.62 16.17 -16.12
N THR A 72 3.86 16.61 -16.26
CA THR A 72 5.00 15.73 -16.51
C THR A 72 5.63 15.35 -15.18
N TRP A 73 5.90 14.06 -15.01
CA TRP A 73 6.44 13.52 -13.78
C TRP A 73 7.83 12.94 -14.01
N THR A 74 8.75 13.20 -13.08
CA THR A 74 9.94 12.34 -12.95
C THR A 74 9.55 11.06 -12.21
N ILE A 75 10.30 9.98 -12.44
CA ILE A 75 10.07 8.69 -11.75
C ILE A 75 10.07 8.85 -10.22
N PRO A 76 11.04 9.55 -9.59
CA PRO A 76 11.02 9.76 -8.15
C PRO A 76 9.83 10.60 -7.67
N ALA A 77 9.42 11.61 -8.43
CA ALA A 77 8.30 12.47 -8.04
C ALA A 77 6.94 11.74 -8.04
N VAL A 78 6.64 10.95 -9.08
CA VAL A 78 5.38 10.20 -9.11
C VAL A 78 5.36 9.11 -8.05
N ARG A 79 6.49 8.44 -7.80
CA ARG A 79 6.60 7.44 -6.73
C ARG A 79 6.41 8.07 -5.36
N LEU A 80 7.04 9.21 -5.09
CA LEU A 80 6.87 9.97 -3.85
C LEU A 80 5.39 10.27 -3.57
N VAL A 81 4.63 10.73 -4.58
CA VAL A 81 3.21 11.04 -4.41
C VAL A 81 2.38 9.78 -4.17
N VAL A 82 2.67 8.69 -4.88
CA VAL A 82 1.99 7.40 -4.69
C VAL A 82 2.27 6.82 -3.30
N ASP A 83 3.53 6.78 -2.88
CA ASP A 83 3.95 6.22 -1.59
C ASP A 83 3.46 7.10 -0.43
N ALA A 84 3.44 8.43 -0.61
CA ALA A 84 2.83 9.35 0.35
C ALA A 84 1.32 9.15 0.45
N GLY A 85 0.62 8.97 -0.67
CA GLY A 85 -0.79 8.63 -0.69
C GLY A 85 -1.09 7.33 0.05
N LEU A 86 -0.26 6.31 -0.15
CA LEU A 86 -0.36 5.03 0.54
C LEU A 86 -0.13 5.17 2.05
N LEU A 87 0.88 5.93 2.46
CA LEU A 87 1.11 6.26 3.87
C LEU A 87 -0.09 6.97 4.48
N VAL A 88 -0.66 7.96 3.79
CA VAL A 88 -1.86 8.68 4.24
C VAL A 88 -3.04 7.74 4.42
N ILE A 89 -3.29 6.81 3.49
CA ILE A 89 -4.37 5.82 3.62
C ILE A 89 -4.19 4.98 4.89
N VAL A 90 -2.96 4.51 5.15
CA VAL A 90 -2.68 3.70 6.34
C VAL A 90 -2.84 4.50 7.63
N LEU A 91 -2.29 5.71 7.69
CA LEU A 91 -2.41 6.59 8.86
C LEU A 91 -3.87 7.02 9.10
N ALA A 92 -4.63 7.31 8.04
CA ALA A 92 -6.05 7.61 8.13
C ALA A 92 -6.85 6.42 8.70
N SER A 93 -6.49 5.18 8.33
CA SER A 93 -7.13 3.99 8.91
C SER A 93 -6.88 3.87 10.41
N LEU A 94 -5.67 4.21 10.88
CA LEU A 94 -5.34 4.25 12.31
C LEU A 94 -6.09 5.36 13.03
N ALA A 95 -6.14 6.56 12.45
CA ALA A 95 -6.84 7.71 13.00
C ALA A 95 -8.36 7.48 13.10
N ALA A 96 -8.94 6.77 12.13
CA ALA A 96 -10.34 6.34 12.14
C ALA A 96 -10.64 5.21 13.15
N GLY A 97 -9.62 4.74 13.91
CA GLY A 97 -9.76 3.68 14.90
C GLY A 97 -9.99 2.29 14.29
N ARG A 98 -9.80 2.13 12.98
CA ARG A 98 -10.00 0.87 12.25
C ARG A 98 -8.76 0.58 11.40
N PRO A 99 -7.69 0.02 12.02
CA PRO A 99 -6.47 -0.31 11.30
C PRO A 99 -6.79 -1.17 10.07
N PHE A 100 -6.27 -0.80 8.89
CA PHE A 100 -6.68 -1.45 7.63
C PHE A 100 -6.44 -2.97 7.64
N THR A 101 -5.46 -3.45 8.42
CA THR A 101 -5.13 -4.88 8.52
C THR A 101 -6.24 -5.70 9.14
N VAL A 102 -7.13 -5.11 9.95
CA VAL A 102 -8.27 -5.80 10.58
C VAL A 102 -9.13 -6.49 9.53
N GLN A 103 -9.35 -5.84 8.38
CA GLN A 103 -10.18 -6.37 7.30
C GLN A 103 -9.56 -7.59 6.62
N TYR A 104 -8.23 -7.68 6.63
CA TYR A 104 -7.50 -8.84 6.12
C TYR A 104 -7.43 -9.96 7.16
N ALA A 105 -7.15 -9.61 8.41
CA ALA A 105 -7.03 -10.57 9.51
C ALA A 105 -8.34 -11.35 9.70
N ARG A 106 -9.49 -10.67 9.66
CA ARG A 106 -10.82 -11.31 9.76
C ARG A 106 -11.09 -12.37 8.71
N GLU A 107 -10.48 -12.30 7.54
CA GLU A 107 -10.65 -13.32 6.50
C GLU A 107 -9.82 -14.59 6.77
N THR A 108 -8.87 -14.53 7.71
CA THR A 108 -7.94 -15.62 8.04
C THR A 108 -8.03 -16.10 9.49
N THR A 109 -8.77 -15.39 10.34
CA THR A 109 -8.91 -15.71 11.78
C THR A 109 -10.36 -16.01 12.14
N PRO A 110 -10.62 -16.96 13.07
CA PRO A 110 -11.97 -17.29 13.51
C PRO A 110 -12.74 -16.08 14.11
N PRO A 111 -14.06 -15.95 13.90
CA PRO A 111 -14.87 -14.84 14.41
C PRO A 111 -14.80 -14.64 15.93
N GLU A 112 -14.56 -15.71 16.68
CA GLU A 112 -14.52 -15.75 18.14
C GLU A 112 -13.41 -14.85 18.70
N VAL A 113 -12.32 -14.66 17.95
CA VAL A 113 -11.19 -13.83 18.39
C VAL A 113 -11.31 -12.36 17.96
N TRP A 114 -12.26 -12.01 17.09
CA TRP A 114 -12.34 -10.67 16.48
C TRP A 114 -12.64 -9.55 17.49
N SER A 115 -13.29 -9.87 18.61
CA SER A 115 -13.63 -8.93 19.68
C SER A 115 -12.58 -8.88 20.80
N THR A 116 -11.54 -9.70 20.73
CA THR A 116 -10.51 -9.73 21.77
C THR A 116 -9.62 -8.48 21.72
N PRO A 117 -9.18 -7.96 22.89
CA PRO A 117 -8.21 -6.86 22.92
C PRO A 117 -6.90 -7.22 22.22
N GLU A 118 -6.48 -8.49 22.31
CA GLU A 118 -5.32 -9.07 21.63
C GLU A 118 -5.38 -8.82 20.11
N PHE A 119 -6.49 -9.21 19.47
CA PHE A 119 -6.70 -9.05 18.04
C PHE A 119 -6.58 -7.59 17.60
N GLY A 120 -7.14 -6.66 18.38
CA GLY A 120 -7.01 -5.22 18.14
C GLY A 120 -5.56 -4.73 18.24
N ARG A 121 -4.83 -5.13 19.30
CA ARG A 121 -3.42 -4.75 19.50
C ARG A 121 -2.52 -5.23 18.37
N VAL A 122 -2.66 -6.50 17.97
CA VAL A 122 -1.84 -7.12 16.91
C VAL A 122 -2.07 -6.40 15.59
N ASN A 123 -3.33 -6.18 15.20
CA ASN A 123 -3.64 -5.45 13.97
C ASN A 123 -3.13 -4.01 14.00
N ARG A 124 -3.21 -3.33 15.14
CA ARG A 124 -2.65 -1.98 15.29
C ARG A 124 -1.13 -1.99 15.13
N ALA A 125 -0.44 -2.95 15.75
CA ALA A 125 1.01 -3.10 15.63
C ALA A 125 1.44 -3.40 14.19
N VAL A 126 0.75 -4.32 13.52
CA VAL A 126 1.02 -4.65 12.10
C VAL A 126 0.77 -3.42 11.21
N THR A 127 -0.33 -2.71 11.43
CA THR A 127 -0.64 -1.47 10.68
C THR A 127 0.43 -0.40 10.91
N LEU A 128 0.93 -0.23 12.13
CA LEU A 128 2.04 0.68 12.44
C LEU A 128 3.35 0.26 11.76
N ALA A 129 3.65 -1.04 11.70
CA ALA A 129 4.83 -1.54 10.98
C ALA A 129 4.76 -1.21 9.48
N TRP A 130 3.57 -1.33 8.87
CA TRP A 130 3.35 -0.89 7.49
C TRP A 130 3.45 0.62 7.33
N ALA A 131 2.89 1.41 8.26
CA ALA A 131 3.03 2.86 8.24
C ALA A 131 4.52 3.28 8.31
N ALA A 132 5.31 2.64 9.18
CA ALA A 132 6.74 2.88 9.27
C ALA A 132 7.47 2.52 7.97
N ALA A 133 7.14 1.40 7.35
CA ALA A 133 7.72 1.02 6.06
C ALA A 133 7.38 2.04 4.97
N PHE A 134 6.13 2.47 4.84
CA PHE A 134 5.75 3.49 3.86
C PHE A 134 6.37 4.85 4.16
N ALA A 135 6.58 5.21 5.42
CA ALA A 135 7.34 6.40 5.78
C ALA A 135 8.79 6.32 5.28
N VAL A 136 9.45 5.16 5.40
CA VAL A 136 10.80 4.96 4.83
C VAL A 136 10.79 5.10 3.31
N LEU A 137 9.79 4.55 2.62
CA LEU A 137 9.63 4.69 1.17
C LEU A 137 9.49 6.17 0.76
N VAL A 138 8.60 6.90 1.43
CA VAL A 138 8.40 8.34 1.21
C VAL A 138 9.69 9.11 1.43
N LEU A 139 10.43 8.83 2.50
CA LEU A 139 11.71 9.50 2.78
C LEU A 139 12.77 9.18 1.73
N ALA A 140 12.84 7.93 1.26
CA ALA A 140 13.78 7.52 0.20
C ALA A 140 13.44 8.19 -1.15
N ASP A 141 12.16 8.25 -1.52
CA ASP A 141 11.74 8.91 -2.75
C ASP A 141 11.89 10.43 -2.66
N ALA A 142 11.61 11.04 -1.50
CA ALA A 142 11.87 12.46 -1.25
C ALA A 142 13.37 12.78 -1.32
N ALA A 143 14.22 11.92 -0.74
CA ALA A 143 15.67 12.04 -0.83
C ALA A 143 16.13 12.02 -2.30
N MET A 144 15.58 11.13 -3.12
CA MET A 144 15.86 11.09 -4.57
C MET A 144 15.38 12.33 -5.34
N VAL A 145 14.31 12.99 -4.88
CA VAL A 145 13.80 14.23 -5.50
C VAL A 145 14.63 15.44 -5.10
N PHE A 146 14.99 15.57 -3.82
CA PHE A 146 15.59 16.79 -3.27
C PHE A 146 17.11 16.72 -3.05
N VAL A 147 17.68 15.52 -2.98
CA VAL A 147 19.11 15.27 -2.73
C VAL A 147 19.65 14.25 -3.75
N PRO A 148 19.89 14.66 -5.01
CA PRO A 148 20.25 13.74 -6.10
C PRO A 148 21.62 13.04 -5.92
N GLU A 149 22.42 13.51 -4.97
CA GLU A 149 23.74 12.97 -4.65
C GLU A 149 23.68 11.62 -3.93
N ILE A 150 22.51 11.26 -3.39
CA ILE A 150 22.34 9.97 -2.71
C ILE A 150 22.42 8.83 -3.73
N PRO A 151 23.28 7.82 -3.48
CA PRO A 151 23.37 6.66 -4.36
C PRO A 151 22.04 5.91 -4.41
N ARG A 152 21.46 5.78 -5.61
CA ARG A 152 20.22 5.02 -5.89
C ARG A 152 20.18 3.62 -5.26
N ARG A 153 21.34 2.98 -5.08
CA ARG A 153 21.46 1.66 -4.45
C ARG A 153 21.00 1.67 -2.98
N LEU A 154 21.29 2.75 -2.25
CA LEU A 154 20.89 2.91 -0.86
C LEU A 154 19.38 3.04 -0.74
N ASP A 155 18.73 3.77 -1.64
CA ASP A 155 17.27 3.93 -1.63
C ASP A 155 16.57 2.61 -1.93
N ILE A 156 17.02 1.89 -2.96
CA ILE A 156 16.49 0.55 -3.28
C ILE A 156 16.66 -0.38 -2.08
N LEU A 157 17.83 -0.37 -1.44
CA LEU A 157 18.10 -1.20 -0.27
C LEU A 157 17.17 -0.82 0.90
N ALA A 158 17.00 0.46 1.18
CA ALA A 158 16.11 0.96 2.23
C ALA A 158 14.65 0.54 1.98
N THR A 159 14.15 0.74 0.76
CA THR A 159 12.80 0.31 0.35
C THR A 159 12.61 -1.19 0.51
N VAL A 160 13.55 -2.01 0.01
CA VAL A 160 13.45 -3.47 0.10
C VAL A 160 13.49 -3.94 1.55
N LEU A 161 14.42 -3.41 2.36
CA LEU A 161 14.53 -3.76 3.78
C LEU A 161 13.29 -3.36 4.56
N ALA A 162 12.70 -2.20 4.27
CA ALA A 162 11.47 -1.73 4.90
C ALA A 162 10.28 -2.66 4.59
N LEU A 163 10.07 -2.99 3.32
CA LEU A 163 8.98 -3.87 2.90
C LEU A 163 9.16 -5.31 3.41
N VAL A 164 10.37 -5.85 3.32
CA VAL A 164 10.69 -7.19 3.86
C VAL A 164 10.53 -7.21 5.37
N GLY A 165 10.93 -6.13 6.06
CA GLY A 165 10.75 -5.96 7.51
C GLY A 165 9.27 -5.98 7.90
N ALA A 166 8.44 -5.17 7.25
CA ALA A 166 6.99 -5.13 7.49
C ALA A 166 6.32 -6.48 7.21
N TYR A 167 6.72 -7.15 6.12
CA TYR A 167 6.23 -8.48 5.79
C TYR A 167 6.61 -9.52 6.86
N LYS A 168 7.90 -9.61 7.23
CA LYS A 168 8.38 -10.53 8.27
C LYS A 168 7.72 -10.26 9.62
N PHE A 169 7.52 -8.99 9.96
CA PHE A 169 6.80 -8.60 11.17
C PHE A 169 5.35 -9.08 11.12
N THR A 170 4.65 -8.86 10.00
CA THR A 170 3.28 -9.33 9.79
C THR A 170 3.19 -10.84 9.94
N ALA A 171 4.04 -11.60 9.26
CA ALA A 171 4.05 -13.06 9.32
C ALA A 171 4.28 -13.59 10.75
N ARG A 172 5.23 -13.00 11.48
CA ARG A 172 5.50 -13.35 12.89
C ARG A 172 4.32 -13.02 13.79
N ALA A 173 3.78 -11.79 13.69
CA ALA A 173 2.67 -11.35 14.51
C ALA A 173 1.43 -12.22 14.32
N THR A 174 1.10 -12.59 13.07
CA THR A 174 -0.03 -13.49 12.78
C THR A 174 0.22 -14.92 13.25
N SER A 175 1.47 -15.42 13.20
CA SER A 175 1.79 -16.77 13.71
C SER A 175 1.67 -16.90 15.23
N GLN A 176 1.96 -15.82 15.99
CA GLN A 176 1.90 -15.83 17.45
C GLN A 176 0.48 -15.73 18.01
N SER A 177 -0.47 -15.22 17.22
CA SER A 177 -1.89 -15.10 17.61
C SER A 177 -2.74 -16.33 17.24
N ALA A 178 -2.14 -17.33 16.59
CA ALA A 178 -2.82 -18.58 16.20
C ALA A 178 -2.63 -19.72 17.22
N VAL A 179 -1.93 -19.44 18.33
CA VAL A 179 -1.73 -20.31 19.50
C VAL A 179 -2.54 -19.75 20.66
#